data_AF-A0AAU2PD76-F1
#
_entry.id   AF-A0AAU2PD76-F1
#
_cell.length_a   1.000
_cell.length_b   1.000
_cell.length_c   1.000
_cell.angle_alpha   90.00
_cell.angle_beta   90.00
_cell.angle_gamma   90.00
#
_symmetry.space_group_name_H-M   'P 1'
#
loop_
_entity.id
_entity.type
_entity.pdbx_description
1 polymer ?
#
loop_
_entity_poly.entity_id
_entity_poly.type
_entity_poly.pdbx_seq_one_letter_code
_entity_poly.pdbx_strand_id
1 'polypeptide(L)'
;MNRRHTYPEAAEILRVEETWLRRHIKQLPHSKKGRVVTFSDEDLDRIDALKHHEPTTGPLAIVTAPSTGASSHPMNHLRPLPSRASKALQRA
;
A
#
# COMPACT_ATOMS: atom_id res chain seq x y z
N MET A 1 29.66 7.52 -3.21
CA MET A 1 30.23 7.54 -1.84
C MET A 1 29.36 6.67 -0.96
N ASN A 2 29.84 5.56 -0.41
CA ASN A 2 29.03 4.67 0.43
C ASN A 2 28.96 5.24 1.85
N ARG A 3 27.90 5.99 2.15
CA ARG A 3 27.64 6.44 3.52
C ARG A 3 27.15 5.24 4.32
N ARG A 4 27.46 5.26 5.62
CA ARG A 4 27.05 4.21 6.56
C ARG A 4 26.03 4.80 7.51
N HIS A 5 24.83 4.25 7.46
CA HIS A 5 23.69 4.67 8.25
C HIS A 5 23.54 3.79 9.48
N THR A 6 23.21 4.41 10.60
CA THR A 6 22.83 3.71 11.83
C THR A 6 21.34 3.35 11.78
N TYR A 7 20.85 2.57 12.75
CA TYR A 7 19.43 2.21 12.83
C TYR A 7 18.44 3.39 12.70
N PRO A 8 18.57 4.50 13.45
CA PRO A 8 17.62 5.62 13.33
C PRO A 8 17.68 6.26 11.94
N GLU A 9 18.87 6.46 11.37
CA GLU A 9 19.01 7.04 10.03
C GLU A 9 18.43 6.12 8.94
N ALA A 10 18.70 4.82 9.02
CA ALA A 10 18.17 3.85 8.07
C ALA A 10 16.63 3.74 8.16
N ALA A 11 16.09 3.84 9.37
CA ALA A 11 14.65 3.85 9.62
C ALA A 11 13.97 5.07 8.99
N GLU A 12 14.60 6.26 9.08
CA GLU A 12 14.10 7.48 8.45
C GLU A 12 14.14 7.40 6.92
N ILE A 13 15.24 6.90 6.34
CA ILE A 13 15.40 6.78 4.88
C ILE A 13 14.38 5.80 4.30
N LEU A 14 14.24 4.62 4.91
CA LEU A 14 13.31 3.58 4.46
C LEU A 14 11.87 3.82 4.93
N ARG A 15 11.62 4.87 5.74
CA ARG A 15 10.32 5.19 6.36
C ARG A 15 9.68 4.00 7.09
N VAL A 16 10.49 3.24 7.82
CA VAL A 16 10.05 2.08 8.63
C VAL A 16 10.39 2.28 10.10
N GLU A 17 9.69 1.54 10.97
CA GLU A 17 10.01 1.56 12.39
C GLU A 17 11.38 0.93 12.69
N GLU A 18 12.14 1.53 13.62
CA GLU A 18 13.43 1.00 14.06
C GLU A 18 13.31 -0.42 14.65
N THR A 19 12.22 -0.67 15.36
CA THR A 19 11.88 -1.98 15.93
C THR A 19 11.77 -3.06 14.86
N TRP A 20 11.22 -2.71 13.68
CA TRP A 20 11.09 -3.60 12.54
C TRP A 20 12.45 -3.97 11.98
N LEU A 21 13.34 -2.98 11.76
CA LEU A 21 14.73 -3.19 11.33
C LEU A 21 15.50 -4.10 12.29
N ARG A 22 15.38 -3.87 13.60
CA ARG A 22 16.03 -4.72 14.62
C ARG A 22 15.52 -6.15 14.62
N ARG A 23 14.22 -6.37 14.40
CA ARG A 23 13.62 -7.71 14.33
C ARG A 23 14.01 -8.45 13.05
N HIS A 24 14.12 -7.75 11.92
CA HIS A 24 14.39 -8.34 10.61
C HIS A 24 15.88 -8.34 10.23
N ILE A 25 16.78 -7.88 11.11
CA ILE A 25 18.21 -7.74 10.78
C ILE A 25 18.87 -9.03 10.28
N LYS A 26 18.42 -10.20 10.73
CA LYS A 26 18.95 -11.50 10.27
C LYS A 26 18.65 -11.80 8.79
N GLN A 27 17.61 -11.20 8.23
CA GLN A 27 17.13 -11.44 6.87
C GLN A 27 17.54 -10.32 5.90
N LEU A 28 17.89 -9.14 6.43
CA LEU A 28 18.24 -7.98 5.63
C LEU A 28 19.76 -7.92 5.40
N PRO A 29 20.20 -7.41 4.22
CA PRO A 29 21.60 -7.11 4.01
C PRO A 29 22.05 -6.03 5.00
N HIS A 30 23.11 -6.34 5.77
CA HIS A 30 23.64 -5.42 6.78
C HIS A 30 25.15 -5.62 6.96
N SER A 31 25.83 -4.54 7.32
CA SER A 31 27.23 -4.58 7.71
C SER A 31 27.36 -4.55 9.22
N LYS A 32 27.68 -5.70 9.84
CA LYS A 32 27.96 -5.79 11.28
C LYS A 32 29.44 -5.60 11.55
N LYS A 33 29.78 -4.58 12.34
CA LYS A 33 31.14 -4.33 12.85
C LYS A 33 31.13 -4.41 14.37
N GLY A 34 31.50 -5.59 14.88
CA GLY A 34 31.47 -5.88 16.31
C GLY A 34 30.04 -5.82 16.87
N ARG A 35 29.79 -4.91 17.81
CA ARG A 35 28.45 -4.68 18.39
C ARG A 35 27.59 -3.69 17.59
N VAL A 36 28.19 -2.98 16.65
CA VAL A 36 27.51 -1.94 15.86
C VAL A 36 27.07 -2.53 14.53
N VAL A 37 25.82 -2.23 14.15
CA VAL A 37 25.28 -2.57 12.83
C VAL A 37 25.09 -1.29 12.05
N THR A 38 25.60 -1.29 10.82
CA THR A 38 25.50 -0.18 9.88
C THR A 38 24.93 -0.66 8.56
N PHE A 39 24.17 0.20 7.90
CA PHE A 39 23.61 -0.04 6.57
C PHE A 39 24.35 0.85 5.58
N SER A 40 24.79 0.28 4.46
CA SER A 40 25.25 1.10 3.34
C SER A 40 24.08 1.52 2.46
N ASP A 41 24.24 2.56 1.65
CA ASP A 41 23.23 2.98 0.67
C ASP A 41 22.77 1.80 -0.22
N GLU A 42 23.71 0.97 -0.67
CA GLU A 42 23.41 -0.25 -1.45
C GLU A 42 22.59 -1.29 -0.67
N ASP A 43 22.79 -1.38 0.65
CA ASP A 43 21.98 -2.28 1.48
C ASP A 43 20.55 -1.74 1.62
N LEU A 44 20.38 -0.42 1.73
CA LEU A 44 19.06 0.22 1.77
C LEU A 44 18.29 -0.01 0.47
N ASP A 45 18.93 0.18 -0.68
CA ASP A 45 18.31 -0.08 -1.99
C ASP A 45 17.89 -1.56 -2.14
N ARG A 46 18.72 -2.50 -1.67
CA ARG A 46 18.35 -3.92 -1.67
C ARG A 46 17.20 -4.22 -0.71
N ILE A 47 17.16 -3.57 0.46
CA ILE A 47 16.05 -3.72 1.42
C ILE A 47 14.75 -3.22 0.77
N ASP A 48 14.79 -2.07 0.12
CA ASP A 48 13.65 -1.52 -0.60
C ASP A 48 13.19 -2.50 -1.70
N ALA A 49 14.09 -2.93 -2.57
CA ALA A 49 13.78 -3.89 -3.64
C ALA A 49 13.19 -5.24 -3.12
N LEU A 50 13.69 -5.75 -1.99
CA LEU A 50 13.19 -7.01 -1.40
C LEU A 50 11.79 -6.86 -0.78
N LYS A 51 11.45 -5.65 -0.32
CA LYS A 51 10.19 -5.37 0.40
C LYS A 51 9.19 -4.58 -0.43
N HIS A 52 9.59 -4.14 -1.62
CA HIS A 52 8.74 -3.49 -2.61
C HIS A 52 7.74 -4.51 -3.16
N HIS A 53 6.58 -4.57 -2.52
CA HIS A 53 5.43 -5.28 -3.05
C HIS A 53 4.74 -4.37 -4.05
N GLU A 54 4.96 -4.62 -5.34
CA GLU A 54 4.07 -4.04 -6.34
C GLU A 54 2.64 -4.51 -6.04
N PRO A 55 1.64 -3.63 -6.08
CA PRO A 55 0.27 -4.06 -6.02
C PRO A 55 0.07 -4.96 -7.23
N THR A 56 0.06 -6.28 -6.99
CA THR A 56 -0.42 -7.24 -7.97
C THR A 56 -1.84 -6.81 -8.28
N THR A 57 -2.02 -6.21 -9.45
CA THR A 57 -3.28 -6.01 -10.12
C THR A 57 -3.92 -7.39 -10.19
N GLY A 58 -4.71 -7.72 -9.16
CA GLY A 58 -5.54 -8.90 -9.17
C GLY A 58 -6.47 -8.83 -10.38
N PRO A 59 -7.09 -9.94 -10.79
CA PRO A 59 -7.96 -10.02 -11.97
C PRO A 59 -9.21 -9.09 -11.91
N LEU A 60 -9.37 -8.32 -10.85
CA LEU A 60 -10.41 -7.29 -10.67
C LEU A 60 -9.99 -5.90 -11.12
N ALA A 61 -8.71 -5.65 -11.39
CA ALA A 61 -8.18 -4.37 -11.85
C ALA A 61 -8.06 -4.34 -13.40
N ILE A 62 -9.02 -4.95 -14.09
CA ILE A 62 -9.23 -4.66 -15.51
C ILE A 62 -10.01 -3.35 -15.58
N VAL A 63 -9.30 -2.22 -15.63
CA VAL A 63 -9.88 -0.96 -16.07
C VAL A 63 -9.94 -0.98 -17.60
N THR A 64 -10.83 -1.79 -18.16
CA THR A 64 -11.43 -1.46 -19.45
C THR A 64 -12.65 -0.62 -19.12
N ALA A 65 -12.54 0.69 -19.23
CA ALA A 65 -13.74 1.50 -19.38
C ALA A 65 -14.44 1.03 -20.68
N PRO A 66 -15.66 0.47 -20.63
CA PRO A 66 -16.38 0.21 -21.85
C PRO A 66 -16.99 1.54 -22.28
N SER A 67 -16.39 2.17 -23.29
CA SER A 67 -17.10 3.13 -24.12
C SER A 67 -18.26 2.42 -24.81
N THR A 68 -19.47 2.89 -24.53
CA THR A 68 -20.70 2.76 -25.34
C THR A 68 -21.27 1.35 -25.57
N GLY A 69 -22.46 1.10 -24.99
CA GLY A 69 -23.41 0.13 -25.52
C GLY A 69 -24.17 -0.67 -24.47
N ALA A 70 -25.38 -0.23 -24.13
CA ALA A 70 -26.49 -0.98 -23.54
C ALA A 70 -26.22 -2.45 -23.14
N SER A 71 -25.69 -2.68 -21.95
CA SER A 71 -25.81 -3.97 -21.26
C SER A 71 -26.54 -3.75 -19.94
N SER A 72 -27.73 -4.33 -19.82
CA SER A 72 -28.57 -4.30 -18.62
C SER A 72 -27.78 -4.69 -17.38
N HIS A 73 -27.46 -3.71 -16.51
CA HIS A 73 -26.83 -4.01 -15.22
C HIS A 73 -27.74 -4.95 -14.41
N PRO A 74 -27.18 -5.96 -13.71
CA PRO A 74 -27.96 -6.95 -12.95
C PRO A 74 -28.79 -6.31 -11.81
N MET A 75 -28.56 -5.05 -11.48
CA MET A 75 -29.28 -4.28 -10.47
C MET A 75 -30.27 -3.27 -11.07
N ASN A 76 -30.46 -3.23 -12.40
CA ASN A 76 -31.37 -2.29 -13.06
C ASN A 76 -32.86 -2.54 -12.72
N HIS A 77 -33.17 -3.68 -12.09
CA HIS A 77 -34.50 -4.00 -11.57
C HIS A 77 -34.75 -3.41 -10.16
N LEU A 78 -33.74 -2.85 -9.49
CA LEU A 78 -33.90 -2.26 -8.18
C LEU A 78 -34.56 -0.88 -8.31
N ARG A 79 -35.76 -0.74 -7.75
CA ARG A 79 -36.48 0.53 -7.67
C ARG A 79 -35.85 1.40 -6.56
N PRO A 80 -35.44 2.64 -6.85
CA PRO A 80 -34.91 3.54 -5.83
C PRO A 80 -35.91 3.75 -4.69
N LEU A 81 -35.41 3.76 -3.44
CA LEU A 81 -36.25 4.11 -2.30
C LEU A 81 -36.74 5.56 -2.45
N PRO A 82 -38.02 5.84 -2.14
CA PRO A 82 -38.54 7.19 -2.21
C PRO A 82 -37.80 8.09 -1.22
N SER A 83 -37.37 9.26 -1.70
CA SER A 83 -36.79 10.30 -0.86
C SER A 83 -37.76 10.65 0.27
N ARG A 84 -37.24 10.70 1.50
CA ARG A 84 -37.99 10.97 2.75
C ARG A 84 -38.82 12.26 2.70
N ALA A 85 -38.51 13.18 1.78
CA ALA A 85 -39.26 14.41 1.54
C ALA A 85 -40.67 14.20 0.93
N SER A 86 -40.93 13.06 0.28
CA SER A 86 -42.22 12.79 -0.38
C SER A 86 -43.31 12.23 0.57
N LYS A 87 -42.98 11.92 1.83
CA LYS A 87 -43.93 11.33 2.80
C LYS A 87 -44.76 12.37 3.57
N ALA A 88 -44.45 13.67 3.45
CA ALA A 88 -45.12 14.72 4.23
C ALA A 88 -46.39 15.31 3.58
N LEU A 89 -46.75 14.92 2.36
CA LEU A 89 -47.92 15.48 1.64
C LEU A 89 -49.13 14.52 1.52
N GLN A 90 -49.11 13.35 2.16
CA GLN A 90 -50.21 12.36 2.07
C GLN A 90 -50.89 12.03 3.41
N ARG A 91 -50.95 12.97 4.34
CA ARG A 91 -51.92 12.93 5.44
C ARG A 91 -52.55 14.32 5.58
N ALA A 92 -53.56 14.55 4.75
CA ALA A 92 -54.68 15.41 5.11
C ALA A 92 -55.47 14.74 6.24
#